data_AF-A0A256ZBJ6-F1
#
_entry.id   AF-A0A256ZBJ6-F1
#
_cell.length_a   1.000
_cell.length_b   1.000
_cell.length_c   1.000
_cell.angle_alpha   90.00
_cell.angle_beta   90.00
_cell.angle_gamma   90.00
#
_symmetry.space_group_name_H-M   'P 1'
#
loop_
_entity.id
_entity.type
_entity.pdbx_description
1 polymer ?
#
loop_
_entity_poly.entity_id
_entity_poly.type
_entity_poly.pdbx_seq_one_letter_code
_entity_poly.pdbx_strand_id
1 'polypeptide(L)'
;MGERGHAGCATPAGSGSRVSRRPDSKTLCPTRWRWTGGRRVKVRVAERFLSLQGEGLTTGVPTYFIRLSGCNLRCSWCDTPYAFEGGEEVEVASVVEEALSSGAPRVCITGGEPLLQRGAVELLVKILERGVGVDLETNGTIPLLPVLERVERSSADPGHLLISMDVKCPSSGEEGKTHWENLKLLRESDQLKFVVADEEDILYAERVLKQHPTRAELLFTPVWGAPVKALAELFLRESLRERSPIAPGRARFLLQMHKYIWGEGRGEGIG
;
A
#
# COMPACT_ATOMS: atom_id res chain seq x y z
N MET A 1 27.39 -31.11 -58.28
CA MET A 1 28.54 -31.00 -59.20
C MET A 1 28.75 -29.51 -59.47
N GLY A 2 29.82 -28.82 -59.09
CA GLY A 2 31.04 -29.15 -58.36
C GLY A 2 31.64 -27.84 -57.81
N GLU A 3 32.31 -28.00 -56.69
CA GLU A 3 33.35 -27.17 -56.04
C GLU A 3 34.37 -26.52 -57.03
N ARG A 4 35.23 -25.52 -56.74
CA ARG A 4 35.88 -24.96 -55.53
C ARG A 4 36.77 -23.74 -55.93
N GLY A 5 37.25 -22.96 -54.95
CA GLY A 5 38.52 -22.18 -54.97
C GLY A 5 38.39 -20.63 -54.92
N HIS A 6 38.48 -19.92 -53.78
CA HIS A 6 39.62 -19.52 -52.91
C HIS A 6 40.57 -18.41 -53.42
N ALA A 7 40.49 -17.24 -52.77
CA ALA A 7 41.56 -16.30 -52.35
C ALA A 7 40.83 -15.10 -51.69
N GLY A 8 41.23 -14.43 -50.60
CA GLY A 8 42.46 -14.36 -49.83
C GLY A 8 42.43 -12.99 -49.11
N CYS A 9 42.75 -12.98 -47.82
CA CYS A 9 42.59 -11.92 -46.83
C CYS A 9 43.38 -10.62 -47.07
N ALA A 10 42.83 -9.45 -46.69
CA ALA A 10 43.56 -8.38 -45.98
C ALA A 10 42.60 -7.34 -45.37
N THR A 11 42.71 -7.15 -44.05
CA THR A 11 42.09 -6.09 -43.24
C THR A 11 42.92 -4.80 -43.28
N PRO A 12 42.33 -3.67 -42.86
CA PRO A 12 42.99 -2.95 -41.77
C PRO A 12 42.05 -2.64 -40.60
N ALA A 13 42.68 -2.62 -39.43
CA ALA A 13 42.09 -2.42 -38.13
C ALA A 13 41.52 -1.00 -37.96
N GLY A 14 40.37 -0.92 -37.29
CA GLY A 14 39.78 0.31 -36.79
C GLY A 14 39.07 0.00 -35.47
N SER A 15 39.84 0.07 -34.40
CA SER A 15 39.39 -0.01 -33.01
C SER A 15 38.31 1.04 -32.71
N GLY A 16 37.20 0.62 -32.11
CA GLY A 16 36.19 1.55 -31.62
C GLY A 16 34.96 0.83 -31.09
N SER A 17 35.02 0.40 -29.83
CA SER A 17 33.89 -0.12 -29.07
C SER A 17 32.72 0.87 -29.06
N ARG A 18 31.62 0.55 -29.76
CA ARG A 18 30.34 1.21 -29.53
C ARG A 18 29.63 0.53 -28.37
N VAL A 19 30.06 0.91 -27.16
CA VAL A 19 29.20 0.86 -25.98
C VAL A 19 28.03 1.79 -26.26
N SER A 20 26.84 1.23 -26.50
CA SER A 20 25.61 2.01 -26.62
C SER A 20 25.32 2.66 -25.28
N ARG A 21 25.52 3.98 -25.24
CA ARG A 21 25.39 4.85 -24.08
C ARG A 21 23.97 4.77 -23.52
N ARG A 22 23.87 4.56 -22.21
CA ARG A 22 22.67 4.88 -21.43
C ARG A 22 22.37 6.36 -21.62
N PRO A 23 21.11 6.79 -21.82
CA PRO A 23 20.81 8.21 -21.87
C PRO A 23 21.06 8.83 -20.50
N ASP A 24 21.77 9.94 -20.53
CA ASP A 24 22.28 10.70 -19.40
C ASP A 24 21.18 11.12 -18.40
N SER A 25 21.43 10.78 -17.14
CA SER A 25 20.74 11.33 -15.97
C SER A 25 21.16 12.78 -15.76
N LYS A 26 20.52 13.75 -16.44
CA LYS A 26 20.61 15.16 -16.08
C LYS A 26 19.26 15.88 -16.21
N THR A 27 18.87 16.48 -15.08
CA THR A 27 17.95 17.61 -14.92
C THR A 27 16.46 17.41 -15.22
N LEU A 28 15.75 16.86 -14.23
CA LEU A 28 14.36 17.25 -13.94
C LEU A 28 14.30 17.73 -12.48
N CYS A 29 14.51 19.04 -12.30
CA CYS A 29 14.21 19.80 -11.09
C CYS A 29 13.67 21.17 -11.57
N PRO A 30 12.74 21.82 -10.87
CA PRO A 30 11.31 21.71 -11.11
C PRO A 30 10.79 23.03 -11.69
N THR A 31 10.12 23.00 -12.85
CA THR A 31 9.42 24.20 -13.33
C THR A 31 8.18 24.43 -12.46
N ARG A 32 8.24 25.50 -11.67
CA ARG A 32 7.14 26.16 -10.93
C ARG A 32 5.74 25.81 -11.46
N TRP A 33 5.06 24.92 -10.76
CA TRP A 33 3.65 24.67 -10.97
C TRP A 33 2.85 25.67 -10.13
N ARG A 34 2.35 26.74 -10.77
CA ARG A 34 1.39 27.64 -10.12
C ARG A 34 0.04 26.93 -10.05
N TRP A 35 -0.41 26.64 -8.83
CA TRP A 35 -1.78 26.27 -8.54
C TRP A 35 -2.75 27.36 -9.02
N THR A 36 -3.56 27.06 -10.02
CA THR A 36 -4.68 27.92 -10.45
C THR A 36 -5.95 27.51 -9.70
N GLY A 37 -6.29 28.25 -8.64
CA GLY A 37 -7.69 28.53 -8.29
C GLY A 37 -8.61 27.39 -7.83
N GLY A 38 -8.12 26.37 -7.15
CA GLY A 38 -8.96 25.41 -6.43
C GLY A 38 -9.27 25.84 -4.99
N ARG A 39 -10.43 25.46 -4.45
CA ARG A 39 -10.79 25.63 -3.03
C ARG A 39 -9.64 25.09 -2.16
N ARG A 40 -9.25 25.82 -1.10
CA ARG A 40 -8.21 25.37 -0.14
C ARG A 40 -8.71 24.12 0.58
N VAL A 41 -8.23 22.94 0.16
CA VAL A 41 -8.57 21.65 0.77
C VAL A 41 -7.48 21.33 1.78
N LYS A 42 -7.89 21.02 3.01
CA LYS A 42 -6.99 20.69 4.10
C LYS A 42 -7.20 19.26 4.59
N VAL A 43 -6.16 18.72 5.18
CA VAL A 43 -6.15 17.46 5.92
C VAL A 43 -5.46 17.68 7.27
N ARG A 44 -5.84 16.89 8.27
CA ARG A 44 -5.21 16.87 9.57
C ARG A 44 -4.25 15.68 9.64
N VAL A 45 -2.96 15.98 9.76
CA VAL A 45 -1.87 15.03 9.66
C VAL A 45 -1.26 14.82 11.04
N ALA A 46 -1.22 13.57 11.49
CA ALA A 46 -0.59 13.17 12.74
C ALA A 46 0.92 13.01 12.57
N GLU A 47 1.35 12.47 11.42
CA GLU A 47 2.75 12.13 11.17
C GLU A 47 3.05 12.05 9.67
N ARG A 48 4.29 12.37 9.30
CA ARG A 48 4.84 12.17 7.96
C ARG A 48 6.29 11.72 8.08
N PHE A 49 6.71 10.72 7.32
CA PHE A 49 8.08 10.19 7.37
C PHE A 49 8.38 9.30 6.16
N LEU A 50 9.66 9.07 5.87
CA LEU A 50 10.10 8.16 4.82
C LEU A 50 10.53 6.83 5.44
N SER A 51 10.01 5.71 4.92
CA SER A 51 10.40 4.37 5.40
C SER A 51 10.34 3.33 4.28
N LEU A 52 10.45 2.06 4.65
CA LEU A 52 10.06 0.92 3.85
C LEU A 52 8.63 0.52 4.24
N GLN A 53 7.78 0.23 3.26
CA GLN A 53 6.49 -0.39 3.56
C GLN A 53 6.73 -1.73 4.27
N GLY A 54 6.15 -1.88 5.45
CA GLY A 54 6.43 -3.02 6.33
C GLY A 54 5.43 -4.16 6.22
N GLU A 55 4.31 -3.94 5.53
CA GLU A 55 3.23 -4.91 5.37
C GLU A 55 2.66 -4.85 3.95
N GLY A 56 2.00 -5.92 3.51
CA GLY A 56 1.30 -5.90 2.23
C GLY A 56 2.12 -6.36 1.03
N LEU A 57 1.53 -6.22 -0.16
CA LEU A 57 2.12 -6.55 -1.46
C LEU A 57 3.32 -5.67 -1.81
N THR A 58 3.42 -4.48 -1.20
CA THR A 58 4.50 -3.52 -1.39
C THR A 58 5.55 -3.58 -0.28
N THR A 59 5.55 -4.63 0.56
CA THR A 59 6.55 -4.83 1.63
C THR A 59 7.98 -4.69 1.09
N GLY A 60 8.81 -3.87 1.75
CA GLY A 60 10.19 -3.60 1.37
C GLY A 60 10.38 -2.44 0.38
N VAL A 61 9.31 -1.90 -0.19
CA VAL A 61 9.40 -0.75 -1.10
C VAL A 61 9.60 0.55 -0.31
N PRO A 62 10.53 1.44 -0.72
CA PRO A 62 10.62 2.79 -0.16
C PRO A 62 9.32 3.56 -0.36
N THR A 63 8.75 4.04 0.74
CA THR A 63 7.42 4.63 0.78
C THR A 63 7.42 5.83 1.71
N TYR A 64 6.86 6.94 1.23
CA TYR A 64 6.62 8.10 2.06
C TYR A 64 5.26 7.98 2.74
N PHE A 65 5.23 7.98 4.06
CA PHE A 65 4.01 7.80 4.85
C PHE A 65 3.38 9.13 5.20
N ILE A 66 2.06 9.22 5.02
CA ILE A 66 1.23 10.32 5.48
C ILE A 66 0.16 9.72 6.38
N ARG A 67 0.35 9.88 7.69
CA ARG A 67 -0.56 9.39 8.72
C ARG A 67 -1.56 10.48 9.07
N LEU A 68 -2.82 10.28 8.73
CA LEU A 68 -3.91 11.19 9.05
C LEU A 68 -4.42 10.99 10.48
N SER A 69 -4.93 12.07 11.08
CA SER A 69 -5.52 12.04 12.42
C SER A 69 -6.99 11.61 12.40
N GLY A 70 -7.43 10.95 13.49
CA GLY A 70 -8.81 10.58 13.78
C GLY A 70 -9.16 9.17 13.29
N CYS A 71 -9.69 8.32 14.18
CA CYS A 71 -10.19 6.98 13.83
C CYS A 71 -11.58 6.76 14.43
N ASN A 72 -12.44 6.03 13.72
CA ASN A 72 -13.77 5.63 14.17
C ASN A 72 -13.79 4.28 14.91
N LEU A 73 -12.64 3.64 15.08
CA LEU A 73 -12.47 2.38 15.82
C LEU A 73 -11.49 2.54 16.99
N ARG A 74 -11.53 1.63 17.96
CA ARG A 74 -10.65 1.56 19.14
C ARG A 74 -10.12 0.14 19.34
N CYS A 75 -9.46 -0.40 18.31
CA CYS A 75 -8.93 -1.76 18.32
C CYS A 75 -8.02 -2.01 19.54
N SER A 76 -8.21 -3.15 20.21
CA SER A 76 -7.46 -3.54 21.42
C SER A 76 -5.94 -3.56 21.25
N TRP A 77 -5.46 -3.87 20.05
CA TRP A 77 -4.04 -3.98 19.69
C TRP A 77 -3.55 -2.82 18.80
N CYS A 78 -4.22 -1.66 18.81
CA CYS A 78 -3.84 -0.54 17.96
C CYS A 78 -2.38 -0.09 18.22
N ASP A 79 -1.53 -0.15 17.18
CA ASP A 79 -0.13 0.28 17.25
C ASP A 79 0.03 1.81 17.21
N THR A 80 -0.98 2.54 16.76
CA THR A 80 -0.92 4.01 16.61
C THR A 80 -2.07 4.74 17.32
N PRO A 81 -2.28 4.53 18.63
CA PRO A 81 -3.37 5.17 19.37
C PRO A 81 -3.19 6.69 19.41
N TYR A 82 -1.94 7.16 19.29
CA TYR A 82 -1.61 8.58 19.22
C TYR A 82 -2.18 9.29 17.97
N ALA A 83 -2.62 8.55 16.95
CA ALA A 83 -3.25 9.11 15.76
C ALA A 83 -4.77 9.32 15.94
N PHE A 84 -5.36 8.92 17.08
CA PHE A 84 -6.78 9.13 17.35
C PHE A 84 -7.15 10.60 17.53
N GLU A 85 -6.23 11.41 18.04
CA GLU A 85 -6.44 12.82 18.37
C GLU A 85 -5.20 13.66 18.00
N GLY A 86 -5.36 14.98 17.93
CA GLY A 86 -4.27 15.91 17.60
C GLY A 86 -3.92 15.95 16.11
N GLY A 87 -2.65 16.26 15.81
CA GLY A 87 -2.16 16.50 14.45
C GLY A 87 -2.36 17.94 13.95
N GLU A 88 -1.66 18.26 12.87
CA GLU A 88 -1.59 19.57 12.26
C GLU A 88 -2.57 19.67 11.09
N GLU A 89 -3.34 20.76 11.02
CA GLU A 89 -4.17 21.04 9.85
C GLU A 89 -3.33 21.70 8.75
N VAL A 90 -3.10 20.96 7.68
CA VAL A 90 -2.22 21.34 6.57
C VAL A 90 -2.97 21.36 5.25
N GLU A 91 -2.57 22.26 4.35
CA GLU A 91 -3.12 22.31 2.99
C GLU A 91 -2.65 21.10 2.20
N VAL A 92 -3.57 20.43 1.51
CA VAL A 92 -3.27 19.26 0.67
C VAL A 92 -2.16 19.56 -0.33
N ALA A 93 -2.15 20.76 -0.93
CA ALA A 93 -1.10 21.17 -1.87
C ALA A 93 0.32 21.07 -1.27
N SER A 94 0.48 21.47 -0.01
CA SER A 94 1.77 21.42 0.69
C SER A 94 2.21 19.98 0.95
N VAL A 95 1.27 19.13 1.36
CA VAL A 95 1.55 17.71 1.63
C VAL A 95 1.92 16.97 0.35
N VAL A 96 1.25 17.28 -0.77
CA VAL A 96 1.62 16.74 -2.09
C VAL A 96 3.05 17.13 -2.46
N GLU A 97 3.42 18.41 -2.33
CA GLU A 97 4.78 18.87 -2.65
C GLU A 97 5.86 18.17 -1.82
N GLU A 98 5.60 17.99 -0.52
CA GLU A 98 6.48 17.27 0.39
C GLU A 98 6.62 15.80 0.00
N ALA A 99 5.51 15.11 -0.26
CA ALA A 99 5.51 13.71 -0.65
C ALA A 99 6.26 13.48 -1.97
N LEU A 100 6.10 14.38 -2.96
CA LEU A 100 6.87 14.31 -4.21
C LEU A 100 8.37 14.58 -4.00
N SER A 101 8.70 15.49 -3.09
CA SER A 101 10.08 15.85 -2.78
C SER A 101 10.84 14.74 -2.05
N SER A 102 10.12 13.79 -1.41
CA SER A 102 10.72 12.61 -0.77
C SER A 102 11.49 11.70 -1.75
N GLY A 103 11.15 11.75 -3.04
CA GLY A 103 11.69 10.84 -4.05
C GLY A 103 11.24 9.39 -3.93
N ALA A 104 10.32 9.07 -3.00
CA ALA A 104 9.78 7.73 -2.87
C ALA A 104 8.92 7.35 -4.10
N PRO A 105 9.04 6.13 -4.62
CA PRO A 105 8.19 5.66 -5.72
C PRO A 105 6.72 5.51 -5.31
N ARG A 106 6.44 5.42 -4.00
CA ARG A 106 5.11 5.27 -3.45
C ARG A 106 4.87 6.18 -2.26
N VAL A 107 3.60 6.55 -2.07
CA VAL A 107 3.10 7.24 -0.88
C VAL A 107 2.04 6.37 -0.20
N CYS A 108 2.18 6.12 1.10
CA CYS A 108 1.14 5.46 1.88
C CYS A 108 0.31 6.51 2.60
N ILE A 109 -0.99 6.59 2.26
CA ILE A 109 -1.97 7.41 2.97
C ILE A 109 -2.72 6.49 3.93
N THR A 110 -2.51 6.73 5.22
CA THR A 110 -2.98 5.88 6.33
C THR A 110 -3.44 6.76 7.49
N GLY A 111 -3.59 6.17 8.68
CA GLY A 111 -3.67 6.85 9.97
C GLY A 111 -4.75 6.30 10.86
N GLY A 112 -5.23 7.09 11.82
CA GLY A 112 -6.65 6.87 12.10
C GLY A 112 -7.41 6.95 10.75
N GLU A 113 -8.50 6.20 10.59
CA GLU A 113 -9.19 5.98 9.30
C GLU A 113 -9.13 7.18 8.32
N PRO A 114 -8.29 7.11 7.25
CA PRO A 114 -8.03 8.28 6.41
C PRO A 114 -9.28 8.78 5.69
N LEU A 115 -10.23 7.88 5.37
CA LEU A 115 -11.45 8.25 4.65
C LEU A 115 -12.48 8.99 5.52
N LEU A 116 -12.22 9.17 6.83
CA LEU A 116 -12.99 10.13 7.65
C LEU A 116 -12.77 11.57 7.19
N GLN A 117 -11.63 11.85 6.56
CA GLN A 117 -11.30 13.19 6.07
C GLN A 117 -11.55 13.29 4.57
N ARG A 118 -12.50 14.13 4.15
CA ARG A 118 -12.77 14.38 2.71
C ARG A 118 -11.53 14.80 1.93
N GLY A 119 -10.60 15.51 2.59
CA GLY A 119 -9.34 15.95 1.98
C GLY A 119 -8.38 14.80 1.62
N ALA A 120 -8.53 13.62 2.22
CA ALA A 120 -7.68 12.45 1.94
C ALA A 120 -7.84 11.97 0.49
N VAL A 121 -9.07 12.00 -0.05
CA VAL A 121 -9.32 11.61 -1.44
C VAL A 121 -8.68 12.58 -2.42
N GLU A 122 -8.73 13.88 -2.14
CA GLU A 122 -8.06 14.90 -2.97
C GLU A 122 -6.53 14.81 -2.88
N LEU A 123 -5.99 14.51 -1.69
CA LEU A 123 -4.57 14.25 -1.49
C LEU A 123 -4.11 13.05 -2.34
N LEU A 124 -4.81 11.92 -2.22
CA LEU A 124 -4.55 10.69 -2.97
C LEU A 124 -4.52 10.95 -4.48
N VAL A 125 -5.57 11.57 -5.02
CA VAL A 125 -5.69 11.82 -6.45
C VAL A 125 -4.56 12.72 -6.95
N LYS A 126 -4.25 13.80 -6.23
CA LYS A 126 -3.19 14.73 -6.64
C LYS A 126 -1.82 14.10 -6.67
N ILE A 127 -1.56 13.09 -5.84
CA ILE A 127 -0.31 12.31 -5.88
C ILE A 127 -0.33 11.37 -7.08
N LEU A 128 -1.42 10.65 -7.31
CA LEU A 128 -1.55 9.74 -8.45
C LEU A 128 -1.43 10.47 -9.81
N GLU A 129 -2.00 11.68 -9.93
CA GLU A 129 -1.88 12.54 -11.13
C GLU A 129 -0.43 12.94 -11.46
N ARG A 130 0.51 12.72 -10.52
CA ARG A 130 1.94 12.94 -10.72
C ARG A 130 2.69 11.66 -11.09
N GLY A 131 1.98 10.55 -11.28
CA GLY A 131 2.55 9.26 -11.63
C GLY A 131 3.21 8.54 -10.46
N VAL A 132 3.04 9.01 -9.23
CA VAL A 132 3.55 8.35 -8.02
C VAL A 132 2.52 7.33 -7.52
N GLY A 133 2.98 6.13 -7.15
CA GLY A 133 2.09 5.10 -6.61
C GLY A 133 1.48 5.51 -5.28
N VAL A 134 0.23 5.14 -5.02
CA VAL A 134 -0.40 5.38 -3.72
C VAL A 134 -0.91 4.08 -3.12
N ASP A 135 -0.53 3.83 -1.87
CA ASP A 135 -1.13 2.82 -1.02
C ASP A 135 -2.16 3.52 -0.12
N LEU A 136 -3.44 3.16 -0.22
CA LEU A 136 -4.49 3.63 0.69
C LEU A 136 -4.75 2.56 1.74
N GLU A 137 -4.37 2.82 2.99
CA GLU A 137 -4.64 1.92 4.12
C GLU A 137 -5.90 2.35 4.87
N THR A 138 -6.92 1.47 4.88
CA THR A 138 -8.23 1.76 5.48
C THR A 138 -8.75 0.58 6.31
N ASN A 139 -9.51 0.86 7.36
CA ASN A 139 -10.20 -0.14 8.17
C ASN A 139 -11.50 -0.65 7.53
N GLY A 140 -11.82 -0.20 6.32
CA GLY A 140 -12.94 -0.72 5.52
C GLY A 140 -14.33 -0.32 6.01
N THR A 141 -14.46 0.60 6.98
CA THR A 141 -15.75 1.07 7.50
C THR A 141 -16.40 2.16 6.63
N ILE A 142 -15.61 2.85 5.79
CA ILE A 142 -16.07 3.91 4.90
C ILE A 142 -16.22 3.36 3.47
N PRO A 143 -17.28 3.70 2.71
CA PRO A 143 -17.46 3.22 1.34
C PRO A 143 -16.31 3.61 0.40
N LEU A 144 -15.80 2.65 -0.39
CA LEU A 144 -14.72 2.86 -1.35
C LEU A 144 -15.19 3.42 -2.70
N LEU A 145 -16.44 3.21 -3.08
CA LEU A 145 -16.95 3.61 -4.40
C LEU A 145 -16.69 5.09 -4.74
N PRO A 146 -16.93 6.06 -3.82
CA PRO A 146 -16.62 7.46 -4.10
C PRO A 146 -15.13 7.75 -4.35
N VAL A 147 -14.23 6.97 -3.73
CA VAL A 147 -12.78 7.08 -3.94
C VAL A 147 -12.44 6.60 -5.35
N LEU A 148 -12.91 5.42 -5.72
CA LEU A 148 -12.68 4.81 -7.03
C LEU A 148 -13.21 5.72 -8.16
N GLU A 149 -14.46 6.18 -8.05
CA GLU A 149 -15.03 7.08 -9.04
C GLU A 149 -14.26 8.41 -9.16
N ARG A 150 -13.73 8.92 -8.04
CA ARG A 150 -12.96 10.17 -8.04
C ARG A 150 -11.61 9.99 -8.76
N VAL A 151 -10.99 8.83 -8.63
CA VAL A 151 -9.78 8.44 -9.36
C VAL A 151 -10.08 8.26 -10.84
N GLU A 152 -11.14 7.53 -11.19
CA GLU A 152 -11.58 7.33 -12.59
C GLU A 152 -11.92 8.63 -13.32
N ARG A 153 -12.49 9.62 -12.61
CA ARG A 153 -12.77 10.96 -13.18
C ARG A 153 -11.55 11.88 -13.24
N SER A 154 -10.40 11.47 -12.71
CA SER A 154 -9.18 12.28 -12.69
C SER A 154 -8.29 12.00 -13.90
N SER A 155 -7.15 12.69 -13.98
CA SER A 155 -6.12 12.40 -14.99
C SER A 155 -5.13 11.30 -14.56
N ALA A 156 -5.31 10.71 -13.38
CA ALA A 156 -4.43 9.68 -12.84
C ALA A 156 -4.62 8.31 -13.53
N ASP A 157 -3.56 7.51 -13.51
CA ASP A 157 -3.63 6.08 -13.82
C ASP A 157 -4.17 5.29 -12.61
N PRO A 158 -5.35 4.66 -12.70
CA PRO A 158 -5.90 3.86 -11.60
C PRO A 158 -5.05 2.64 -11.22
N GLY A 159 -4.14 2.19 -12.09
CA GLY A 159 -3.19 1.11 -11.83
C GLY A 159 -2.11 1.46 -10.82
N HIS A 160 -1.91 2.76 -10.52
CA HIS A 160 -0.95 3.21 -9.51
C HIS A 160 -1.54 3.23 -8.09
N LEU A 161 -2.86 3.12 -7.96
CA LEU A 161 -3.54 2.99 -6.68
C LEU A 161 -3.56 1.53 -6.23
N LEU A 162 -3.12 1.27 -5.01
CA LEU A 162 -3.33 0.02 -4.28
C LEU A 162 -4.20 0.31 -3.06
N ILE A 163 -5.32 -0.39 -2.92
CA ILE A 163 -6.15 -0.34 -1.73
C ILE A 163 -5.71 -1.47 -0.78
N SER A 164 -5.36 -1.09 0.44
CA SER A 164 -5.02 -1.98 1.54
C SER A 164 -6.13 -1.88 2.60
N MET A 165 -7.12 -2.76 2.49
CA MET A 165 -8.26 -2.75 3.40
C MET A 165 -8.09 -3.81 4.48
N ASP A 166 -8.35 -3.45 5.74
CA ASP A 166 -8.25 -4.34 6.89
C ASP A 166 -9.65 -4.67 7.45
N VAL A 167 -10.00 -5.95 7.46
CA VAL A 167 -11.20 -6.45 8.16
C VAL A 167 -10.81 -6.79 9.59
N LYS A 168 -11.38 -6.04 10.52
CA LYS A 168 -11.12 -6.20 11.94
C LYS A 168 -11.71 -7.51 12.48
N CYS A 169 -10.84 -8.41 12.92
CA CYS A 169 -11.20 -9.69 13.51
C CYS A 169 -11.62 -9.54 14.99
N PRO A 170 -12.31 -10.53 15.60
CA PRO A 170 -12.82 -10.47 16.97
C PRO A 170 -11.81 -10.02 18.04
N SER A 171 -10.54 -10.42 17.96
CA SER A 171 -9.52 -9.99 18.93
C SER A 171 -9.32 -8.47 18.99
N SER A 172 -9.71 -7.75 17.94
CA SER A 172 -9.67 -6.28 17.91
C SER A 172 -10.76 -5.65 18.77
N GLY A 173 -11.86 -6.35 19.07
CA GLY A 173 -13.08 -5.79 19.68
C GLY A 173 -13.90 -4.88 18.75
N GLU A 174 -13.59 -4.89 17.46
CA GLU A 174 -14.15 -3.99 16.45
C GLU A 174 -14.73 -4.74 15.24
N GLU A 175 -14.98 -6.05 15.40
CA GLU A 175 -15.56 -6.89 14.36
C GLU A 175 -16.97 -6.47 13.96
N GLY A 176 -17.39 -6.83 12.74
CA GLY A 176 -18.73 -6.52 12.25
C GLY A 176 -18.97 -5.07 11.83
N LYS A 177 -18.00 -4.17 12.00
CA LYS A 177 -18.09 -2.76 11.57
C LYS A 177 -17.70 -2.52 10.10
N THR A 178 -17.21 -3.54 9.41
CA THR A 178 -16.80 -3.46 8.00
C THR A 178 -17.98 -3.11 7.09
N HIS A 179 -17.76 -2.21 6.13
CA HIS A 179 -18.71 -1.95 5.05
C HIS A 179 -18.55 -3.02 3.96
N TRP A 180 -19.32 -4.11 4.06
CA TRP A 180 -19.11 -5.33 3.27
C TRP A 180 -19.14 -5.16 1.74
N GLU A 181 -19.86 -4.16 1.22
CA GLU A 181 -19.86 -3.87 -0.23
C GLU A 181 -18.48 -3.47 -0.75
N ASN A 182 -17.58 -2.99 0.12
CA ASN A 182 -16.20 -2.70 -0.26
C ASN A 182 -15.45 -3.93 -0.79
N LEU A 183 -15.73 -5.13 -0.27
CA LEU A 183 -15.00 -6.34 -0.66
C LEU A 183 -15.22 -6.71 -2.14
N LYS A 184 -16.38 -6.34 -2.71
CA LYS A 184 -16.71 -6.53 -4.13
C LYS A 184 -15.99 -5.53 -5.04
N LEU A 185 -15.55 -4.40 -4.50
CA LEU A 185 -14.86 -3.33 -5.23
C LEU A 185 -13.35 -3.53 -5.28
N LEU A 186 -12.78 -4.33 -4.37
CA LEU A 186 -11.35 -4.61 -4.36
C LEU A 186 -10.95 -5.46 -5.59
N ARG A 187 -9.88 -5.03 -6.25
CA ARG A 187 -9.31 -5.63 -7.46
C ARG A 187 -8.22 -6.65 -7.09
N GLU A 188 -7.74 -7.40 -8.07
CA GLU A 188 -6.62 -8.34 -7.87
C GLU A 188 -5.30 -7.66 -7.52
N SER A 189 -5.15 -6.37 -7.88
CA SER A 189 -4.02 -5.54 -7.49
C SER A 189 -4.14 -4.95 -6.07
N ASP A 190 -5.31 -5.10 -5.43
CA ASP A 190 -5.58 -4.63 -4.08
C ASP A 190 -5.38 -5.79 -3.08
N GLN A 191 -5.35 -5.46 -1.79
CA GLN A 191 -5.17 -6.44 -0.73
C GLN A 191 -6.25 -6.31 0.35
N LEU A 192 -6.68 -7.47 0.86
CA LEU A 192 -7.55 -7.61 2.02
C LEU A 192 -6.75 -8.22 3.17
N LYS A 193 -6.57 -7.45 4.23
CA LYS A 193 -5.83 -7.84 5.43
C LYS A 193 -6.77 -8.36 6.50
N PHE A 194 -6.30 -9.38 7.21
CA PHE A 194 -6.82 -9.87 8.47
C PHE A 194 -5.67 -9.86 9.46
N VAL A 195 -5.73 -8.96 10.44
CA VAL A 195 -4.80 -8.96 11.56
C VAL A 195 -5.30 -9.98 12.60
N VAL A 196 -4.46 -10.95 12.96
CA VAL A 196 -4.87 -12.14 13.73
C VAL A 196 -4.06 -12.30 15.02
N ALA A 197 -4.73 -12.47 16.15
CA ALA A 197 -4.11 -12.71 17.46
C ALA A 197 -4.19 -14.18 17.89
N ASP A 198 -5.24 -14.88 17.46
CA ASP A 198 -5.57 -16.23 17.90
C ASP A 198 -6.24 -17.07 16.79
N GLU A 199 -6.66 -18.28 17.15
CA GLU A 199 -7.35 -19.22 16.24
C GLU A 199 -8.71 -18.68 15.77
N GLU A 200 -9.44 -17.99 16.64
CA GLU A 200 -10.78 -17.50 16.31
C GLU A 200 -10.72 -16.43 15.23
N ASP A 201 -9.69 -15.58 15.20
CA ASP A 201 -9.50 -14.60 14.13
C ASP A 201 -9.28 -15.26 12.76
N ILE A 202 -8.51 -16.35 12.68
CA ILE A 202 -8.27 -17.08 11.43
C ILE A 202 -9.59 -17.72 10.93
N LEU A 203 -10.32 -18.37 11.84
CA LEU A 203 -11.61 -18.98 11.52
C LEU A 203 -12.66 -17.93 11.15
N TYR A 204 -12.63 -16.76 11.78
CA TYR A 204 -13.46 -15.62 11.45
C TYR A 204 -13.19 -15.14 10.02
N ALA A 205 -11.93 -14.96 9.64
CA ALA A 205 -11.55 -14.58 8.29
C ALA A 205 -12.09 -15.56 7.23
N GLU A 206 -11.99 -16.88 7.48
CA GLU A 206 -12.59 -17.88 6.58
C GLU A 206 -14.12 -17.72 6.44
N ARG A 207 -14.82 -17.44 7.55
CA ARG A 207 -16.28 -17.22 7.53
C ARG A 207 -16.64 -15.97 6.74
N VAL A 208 -15.90 -14.87 6.95
CA VAL A 208 -16.05 -13.64 6.18
C VAL A 208 -15.88 -13.90 4.69
N LEU A 209 -14.81 -14.59 4.29
CA LEU A 209 -14.52 -14.84 2.88
C LEU A 209 -15.54 -15.76 2.19
N LYS A 210 -16.17 -16.66 2.95
CA LYS A 210 -17.29 -17.49 2.45
C LYS A 210 -18.55 -16.65 2.21
N GLN A 211 -18.82 -15.66 3.07
CA GLN A 211 -20.00 -14.80 2.98
C GLN A 211 -19.82 -13.63 2.00
N HIS A 212 -18.59 -13.11 1.94
CA HIS A 212 -18.21 -11.91 1.21
C HIS A 212 -16.94 -12.19 0.40
N PRO A 213 -17.04 -12.90 -0.74
CA PRO A 213 -15.89 -13.19 -1.56
C PRO A 213 -15.29 -11.90 -2.15
N THR A 214 -13.97 -11.87 -2.26
CA THR A 214 -13.22 -10.78 -2.88
C THR A 214 -12.19 -11.31 -3.88
N ARG A 215 -11.80 -10.46 -4.83
CA ARG A 215 -10.71 -10.72 -5.79
C ARG A 215 -9.34 -10.28 -5.28
N ALA A 216 -9.29 -9.52 -4.20
CA ALA A 216 -8.06 -9.06 -3.59
C ALA A 216 -7.17 -10.22 -3.12
N GLU A 217 -5.85 -9.96 -3.11
CA GLU A 217 -4.90 -10.81 -2.41
C GLU A 217 -5.20 -10.81 -0.91
N LEU A 218 -5.22 -11.99 -0.29
CA LEU A 218 -5.56 -12.14 1.12
C LEU A 218 -4.29 -12.17 1.96
N LEU A 219 -4.24 -11.34 3.00
CA LEU A 219 -3.08 -11.23 3.87
C LEU A 219 -3.46 -11.49 5.32
N PHE A 220 -2.79 -12.45 5.93
CA PHE A 220 -2.89 -12.77 7.34
C PHE A 220 -1.64 -12.24 8.02
N THR A 221 -1.82 -11.31 8.95
CA THR A 221 -0.72 -10.67 9.67
C THR A 221 -0.91 -10.88 11.16
N PRO A 222 0.04 -11.49 11.88
CA PRO A 222 -0.14 -11.68 13.30
C PRO A 222 -0.05 -10.34 14.04
N VAL A 223 -0.88 -10.16 15.07
CA VAL A 223 -0.69 -9.08 16.05
C VAL A 223 0.71 -9.21 16.65
N TRP A 224 1.36 -8.09 16.92
CA TRP A 224 2.66 -8.12 17.57
C TRP A 224 2.59 -8.76 18.96
N GLY A 225 3.53 -9.66 19.24
CA GLY A 225 3.53 -10.47 20.47
C GLY A 225 2.59 -11.69 20.45
N ALA A 226 1.80 -11.90 19.40
CA ALA A 226 0.97 -13.09 19.25
C ALA A 226 1.83 -14.38 19.08
N PRO A 227 1.29 -15.58 19.34
CA PRO A 227 2.00 -16.84 19.15
C PRO A 227 2.17 -17.18 17.65
N VAL A 228 3.05 -16.45 16.95
CA VAL A 228 3.26 -16.50 15.50
C VAL A 228 3.40 -17.92 14.96
N LYS A 229 4.17 -18.78 15.65
CA LYS A 229 4.36 -20.17 15.22
C LYS A 229 3.03 -20.94 15.18
N ALA A 230 2.23 -20.85 16.23
CA ALA A 230 0.94 -21.54 16.31
C ALA A 230 -0.04 -21.03 15.25
N LEU A 231 -0.07 -19.70 15.03
CA LEU A 231 -0.90 -19.06 14.00
C LEU A 231 -0.47 -19.48 12.59
N ALA A 232 0.82 -19.54 12.31
CA ALA A 232 1.35 -19.98 11.02
C ALA A 232 1.04 -21.46 10.77
N GLU A 233 1.18 -22.33 11.78
CA GLU A 233 0.81 -23.75 11.69
C GLU A 233 -0.70 -23.93 11.44
N LEU A 234 -1.54 -23.13 12.10
CA LEU A 234 -2.99 -23.13 11.85
C LEU A 234 -3.32 -22.63 10.44
N PHE A 235 -2.78 -21.47 10.03
CA PHE A 235 -2.97 -20.94 8.67
C PHE A 235 -2.56 -21.95 7.60
N LEU A 236 -1.42 -22.63 7.79
CA LEU A 236 -0.95 -23.68 6.88
C LEU A 236 -1.95 -24.84 6.80
N ARG A 237 -2.44 -25.32 7.95
CA ARG A 237 -3.43 -26.39 8.01
C ARG A 237 -4.74 -26.00 7.31
N GLU A 238 -5.27 -24.83 7.61
CA GLU A 238 -6.57 -24.35 7.10
C GLU A 238 -6.51 -24.01 5.61
N SER A 239 -5.40 -23.45 5.13
CA SER A 239 -5.19 -23.15 3.70
C SER A 239 -5.12 -24.43 2.85
N LEU A 240 -4.56 -25.52 3.37
CA LEU A 240 -4.42 -26.78 2.64
C LEU A 240 -5.67 -27.66 2.64
N ARG A 241 -6.74 -27.28 3.33
CA ARG A 241 -8.01 -28.03 3.32
C ARG A 241 -8.70 -27.96 1.96
N GLU A 242 -9.48 -28.98 1.64
CA GLU A 242 -10.31 -28.98 0.44
C GLU A 242 -11.30 -27.78 0.47
N ARG A 243 -11.37 -27.03 -0.63
CA ARG A 243 -12.25 -25.87 -0.80
C ARG A 243 -12.05 -24.78 0.25
N SER A 244 -10.84 -24.65 0.79
CA SER A 244 -10.49 -23.55 1.69
C SER A 244 -10.67 -22.19 0.99
N PRO A 245 -11.35 -21.21 1.63
CA PRO A 245 -11.43 -19.85 1.09
C PRO A 245 -10.08 -19.12 1.11
N ILE A 246 -9.11 -19.65 1.87
CA ILE A 246 -7.73 -19.14 2.00
C ILE A 246 -6.71 -20.10 1.37
N ALA A 247 -7.11 -20.81 0.31
CA ALA A 247 -6.26 -21.78 -0.39
C ALA A 247 -4.91 -21.20 -0.87
N PRO A 248 -3.89 -22.06 -1.12
CA PRO A 248 -2.58 -21.61 -1.59
C PRO A 248 -2.67 -20.78 -2.87
N GLY A 249 -1.85 -19.75 -2.96
CA GLY A 249 -1.85 -18.81 -4.09
C GLY A 249 -2.92 -17.72 -4.00
N ARG A 250 -3.87 -17.81 -3.06
CA ARG A 250 -4.84 -16.74 -2.74
C ARG A 250 -4.56 -15.99 -1.45
N ALA A 251 -3.94 -16.67 -0.48
CA ALA A 251 -3.65 -16.10 0.83
C ALA A 251 -2.16 -16.22 1.18
N ARG A 252 -1.67 -15.22 1.92
CA ARG A 252 -0.28 -15.15 2.41
C ARG A 252 -0.27 -14.86 3.90
N PHE A 253 0.64 -15.50 4.61
CA PHE A 253 0.94 -15.17 6.00
C PHE A 253 2.19 -14.30 6.03
N LEU A 254 2.07 -13.04 6.43
CA LEU A 254 3.16 -12.06 6.41
C LEU A 254 3.38 -11.48 7.80
N LEU A 255 4.63 -11.17 8.13
CA LEU A 255 4.98 -10.48 9.37
C LEU A 255 5.03 -8.97 9.16
N GLN A 256 4.89 -8.21 10.25
CA GLN A 256 5.08 -6.77 10.27
C GLN A 256 6.58 -6.45 10.22
N MET A 257 7.16 -6.39 9.01
CA MET A 257 8.62 -6.28 8.81
C MET A 257 9.22 -5.06 9.50
N HIS A 258 8.51 -3.93 9.50
CA HIS A 258 8.98 -2.68 10.11
C HIS A 258 9.26 -2.82 11.61
N LYS A 259 8.50 -3.63 12.35
CA LYS A 259 8.70 -3.84 13.80
C LYS A 259 10.02 -4.51 14.14
N TYR A 260 10.54 -5.33 13.22
CA TYR A 260 11.86 -5.95 13.37
C TYR A 260 13.02 -5.03 13.00
N ILE A 261 12.78 -4.04 12.13
CA ILE A 261 13.81 -3.11 11.66
C ILE A 261 13.92 -1.91 12.60
N TRP A 262 12.79 -1.31 12.96
CA TRP A 262 12.71 -0.04 13.68
C TRP A 262 12.24 -0.17 15.13
N GLY A 263 11.69 -1.33 15.52
CA GLY A 263 11.00 -1.51 16.80
C GLY A 263 9.54 -1.03 16.75
N GLU A 264 8.90 -0.94 17.92
CA GLU A 264 7.56 -0.36 18.07
C GLU A 264 7.66 1.14 18.35
N GLY A 265 6.88 1.97 17.66
CA GLY A 265 6.75 3.38 18.04
C GLY A 265 6.32 4.35 16.95
N ARG A 266 6.58 5.63 17.20
CA ARG A 266 6.46 6.71 16.21
C ARG A 266 7.70 6.75 15.33
N GLY A 267 7.52 7.16 14.08
CA GLY A 267 8.62 7.43 13.16
C GLY A 267 9.42 6.17 12.85
N GLU A 268 8.74 5.11 12.41
CA GLU A 268 9.35 3.87 11.95
C GLU A 268 10.08 4.08 10.61
N GLY A 269 11.05 4.99 10.55
CA GLY A 269 11.71 5.42 9.32
C GLY A 269 12.70 6.57 9.56
N ILE A 270 13.14 7.19 8.47
CA ILE A 270 14.03 8.35 8.50
C ILE A 270 13.23 9.65 8.34
N GLY A 271 13.61 10.65 9.12
CA GLY A 271 13.07 12.02 9.09
C GLY A 271 13.97 12.98 8.33
#